data_AF-A0A8R1DRZ2-F1
#
_entry.id   AF-A0A8R1DRZ2-F1
#
_cell.length_a   1.000
_cell.length_b   1.000
_cell.length_c   1.000
_cell.angle_alpha   90.00
_cell.angle_beta   90.00
_cell.angle_gamma   90.00
#
_symmetry.space_group_name_H-M   'P 1'
#
loop_
_entity.id
_entity.type
_entity.pdbx_description
1 polymer ?
#
loop_
_entity_poly.entity_id
_entity_poly.type
_entity_poly.pdbx_seq_one_letter_code
_entity_poly.pdbx_strand_id
1 'polypeptide(L)'
;MVEDSSTRSYILASQRMFSRRGVPKAVLSDNAAIFKLGAKIVNADITNRACISESLTSFLANREIEFRYITPLTPWQGGVYERVVGLVKRLLYSTFGNLQLSYIELETKVIEMEGVVNSRPIVTNPTRAEEALALRPIDFLLPAVMLGYPADSVSSFYRKIDSATEQAMRHYLAALNNTLDKLWHEWSAVYLLELMDLCTK
;
A
#
# COMPACT_ATOMS: atom_id res chain seq x y z
N MET A 1 -3.67 3.84 8.67
CA MET A 1 -4.70 4.78 8.15
C MET A 1 -4.42 6.22 8.61
N VAL A 2 -5.32 7.18 8.38
CA VAL A 2 -5.33 8.52 9.02
C VAL A 2 -6.68 8.74 9.68
N GLU A 3 -6.70 9.40 10.84
CA GLU A 3 -7.92 9.65 11.62
C GLU A 3 -8.65 10.91 11.14
N ASP A 4 -7.90 11.93 10.71
CA ASP A 4 -8.44 13.19 10.24
C ASP A 4 -7.58 13.82 9.13
N SER A 5 -8.04 14.96 8.62
CA SER A 5 -7.31 15.77 7.62
C SER A 5 -6.42 16.85 8.25
N SER A 6 -5.90 16.63 9.45
CA SER A 6 -4.97 17.58 10.09
C SER A 6 -3.54 17.42 9.59
N THR A 7 -2.73 18.47 9.75
CA THR A 7 -1.28 18.42 9.51
C THR A 7 -0.59 17.37 10.37
N ARG A 8 -1.07 17.16 11.62
CA ARG A 8 -0.54 16.12 12.52
C ARG A 8 -0.74 14.73 11.90
N SER A 9 -1.95 14.43 11.44
CA SER A 9 -2.27 13.15 10.80
C SER A 9 -1.44 12.93 9.53
N TYR A 10 -1.25 13.98 8.72
CA TYR A 10 -0.38 13.92 7.54
C TYR A 10 1.08 13.58 7.88
N ILE A 11 1.66 14.26 8.88
CA ILE A 11 3.06 14.01 9.29
C ILE A 11 3.22 12.57 9.80
N LEU A 12 2.31 12.11 10.65
CA LEU A 12 2.33 10.73 11.16
C LEU A 12 2.15 9.69 10.04
N ALA A 13 1.29 9.97 9.06
CA ALA A 13 1.12 9.11 7.90
C ALA A 13 2.39 9.05 7.03
N SER A 14 3.02 10.20 6.81
CA SER A 14 4.28 10.30 6.07
C SER A 14 5.40 9.52 6.76
N GLN A 15 5.53 9.66 8.08
CA GLN A 15 6.49 8.88 8.88
C GLN A 15 6.22 7.37 8.76
N ARG A 16 4.97 6.93 8.92
CA ARG A 16 4.61 5.52 8.73
C ARG A 16 4.95 5.02 7.31
N MET A 17 4.77 5.84 6.29
CA MET A 17 5.11 5.48 4.92
C MET A 17 6.62 5.37 4.73
N PHE A 18 7.38 6.37 5.17
CA PHE A 18 8.84 6.42 5.01
C PHE A 18 9.53 5.32 5.81
N SER A 19 9.07 5.02 7.03
CA SER A 19 9.60 3.91 7.83
C SER A 19 9.34 2.55 7.20
N ARG A 20 8.26 2.39 6.43
CA ARG A 20 7.90 1.12 5.77
C ARG A 20 8.54 0.95 4.39
N ARG A 21 8.71 2.02 3.63
CA ARG A 21 9.11 1.99 2.20
C ARG A 21 10.46 2.67 1.92
N GLY A 22 11.05 3.32 2.92
CA GLY A 22 12.20 4.20 2.77
C GLY A 22 11.79 5.65 2.53
N VAL A 23 12.70 6.57 2.85
CA VAL A 23 12.51 8.01 2.60
C VAL A 23 12.72 8.28 1.10
N PRO A 24 11.73 8.84 0.38
CA PRO A 24 11.87 9.13 -1.03
C PRO A 24 12.75 10.37 -1.28
N LYS A 25 13.33 10.47 -2.48
CA LYS A 25 14.04 11.69 -2.91
C LYS A 25 13.08 12.84 -3.23
N ALA A 26 11.89 12.50 -3.73
CA ALA A 26 10.88 13.47 -4.10
C ALA A 26 9.48 12.95 -3.78
N VAL A 27 8.57 13.87 -3.43
CA VAL A 27 7.16 13.60 -3.19
C VAL A 27 6.35 14.52 -4.10
N LEU A 28 5.51 13.95 -4.95
CA LEU A 28 4.52 14.69 -5.75
C LEU A 28 3.17 14.66 -5.03
N SER A 29 2.56 15.82 -4.81
CA SER A 29 1.25 15.95 -4.16
C SER A 29 0.38 17.01 -4.81
N ASP A 30 -0.89 17.07 -4.42
CA ASP A 30 -1.73 18.22 -4.75
C ASP A 30 -1.32 19.49 -3.99
N ASN A 31 -1.87 20.64 -4.39
CA ASN A 31 -1.51 21.94 -3.86
C ASN A 31 -2.17 22.29 -2.50
N ALA A 32 -2.74 21.31 -1.79
CA ALA A 32 -3.44 21.55 -0.52
C ALA A 32 -2.51 22.14 0.56
N ALA A 33 -3.09 23.03 1.38
CA ALA A 33 -2.36 23.74 2.43
C ALA A 33 -1.72 22.79 3.46
N ILE A 34 -2.38 21.67 3.76
CA ILE A 34 -1.89 20.64 4.69
C ILE A 34 -0.56 20.05 4.21
N PHE A 35 -0.46 19.74 2.91
CA PHE A 35 0.76 19.15 2.33
C PHE A 35 1.92 20.15 2.27
N LYS A 36 1.63 21.41 1.95
CA LYS A 36 2.64 22.49 1.99
C LYS A 36 3.19 22.71 3.39
N LEU A 37 2.30 22.80 4.37
CA LEU A 37 2.70 23.02 5.75
C LEU A 37 3.50 21.83 6.29
N GLY A 38 3.03 20.61 6.03
CA GLY A 38 3.74 19.40 6.43
C GLY A 38 5.12 19.26 5.77
N ALA A 39 5.24 19.55 4.47
CA ALA A 39 6.52 19.57 3.77
C ALA A 39 7.52 20.58 4.38
N LYS A 40 7.04 21.79 4.69
CA LYS A 40 7.84 22.82 5.35
C LYS A 40 8.37 22.34 6.70
N ILE A 41 7.52 21.71 7.51
CA ILE A 41 7.91 21.17 8.83
C ILE A 41 8.94 20.05 8.67
N VAL A 42 8.66 19.08 7.79
CA VAL A 42 9.55 17.92 7.55
C VAL A 42 10.94 18.37 7.09
N ASN A 43 11.03 19.28 6.12
CA ASN A 43 12.33 19.76 5.65
C ASN A 43 13.03 20.63 6.71
N ALA A 44 12.32 21.48 7.46
CA ALA A 44 12.93 22.24 8.55
C ALA A 44 13.55 21.32 9.62
N ASP A 45 12.89 20.22 9.98
CA ASP A 45 13.42 19.22 10.92
C ASP A 45 14.66 18.50 10.35
N ILE A 46 14.68 18.20 9.05
CA ILE A 46 15.84 17.60 8.37
C ILE A 46 17.03 18.57 8.41
N THR A 47 16.84 19.81 7.97
CA THR A 47 17.91 20.84 7.91
C THR A 47 18.46 21.16 9.30
N ASN A 48 17.59 21.31 10.30
CA ASN A 48 18.02 21.61 11.67
C ASN A 48 18.80 20.44 12.32
N ARG A 49 18.46 19.18 12.01
CA ARG A 49 19.14 18.02 12.59
C ARG A 49 20.45 17.68 11.91
N ALA A 50 20.60 17.96 10.62
CA ALA A 50 21.85 17.79 9.89
C ALA A 50 23.01 18.60 10.51
N CYS A 51 22.71 19.71 11.21
CA CYS A 51 23.71 20.58 11.82
C CYS A 51 24.09 20.22 13.28
N ILE A 52 23.43 19.28 13.95
CA ILE A 52 23.45 19.24 15.44
C ILE A 52 24.19 18.04 16.08
N SER A 53 24.40 16.87 15.44
CA SER A 53 25.20 15.79 16.07
C SER A 53 25.56 14.61 15.16
N GLU A 54 26.49 13.73 15.57
CA GLU A 54 26.68 12.36 15.02
C GLU A 54 25.57 11.38 15.49
N SER A 55 24.30 11.80 15.47
CA SER A 55 23.18 10.91 15.81
C SER A 55 22.70 10.11 14.59
N LEU A 56 22.00 8.99 14.84
CA LEU A 56 21.27 8.22 13.80
C LEU A 56 20.42 9.14 12.90
N THR A 57 19.86 10.19 13.49
CA THR A 57 19.07 11.22 12.81
C THR A 57 19.87 12.01 11.78
N SER A 58 21.14 12.29 12.04
CA SER A 58 22.01 13.06 11.15
C SER A 58 22.55 12.21 10.00
N PHE A 59 22.76 10.91 10.23
CA PHE A 59 23.03 9.93 9.17
C PHE A 59 21.88 9.87 8.15
N LEU A 60 20.63 9.98 8.63
CA LEU A 60 19.41 9.96 7.80
C LEU A 60 19.07 11.33 7.17
N ALA A 61 19.57 12.45 7.74
CA ALA A 61 19.23 13.82 7.35
C ALA A 61 20.03 14.38 6.16
N ASN A 62 20.83 13.56 5.48
CA ASN A 62 21.75 14.07 4.45
C ASN A 62 21.07 14.57 3.16
N ARG A 63 19.75 14.41 2.99
CA ARG A 63 19.02 14.88 1.82
C ARG A 63 17.63 15.37 2.18
N GLU A 64 17.37 16.65 1.91
CA GLU A 64 16.02 17.20 1.90
C GLU A 64 15.15 16.43 0.90
N ILE A 65 13.85 16.31 1.23
CA ILE A 65 12.88 15.70 0.33
C ILE A 65 12.39 16.79 -0.62
N GLU A 66 12.48 16.56 -1.93
CA GLU A 66 11.94 17.47 -2.92
C GLU A 66 10.42 17.34 -2.99
N PHE A 67 9.69 18.32 -2.44
CA PHE A 67 8.23 18.35 -2.56
C PHE A 67 7.80 19.10 -3.83
N ARG A 68 7.14 18.39 -4.74
CA ARG A 68 6.56 18.92 -5.97
C ARG A 68 5.04 18.97 -5.82
N TYR A 69 4.43 20.03 -6.33
CA TYR A 69 2.98 20.22 -6.29
C TYR A 69 2.44 20.35 -7.70
N ILE A 70 1.33 19.65 -7.99
CA ILE A 70 0.62 19.85 -9.26
C ILE A 70 0.07 21.28 -9.31
N THR A 71 -0.11 21.76 -10.53
CA THR A 71 -0.63 23.11 -10.76
C THR A 71 -2.09 23.16 -10.25
N PRO A 72 -2.53 24.27 -9.63
CA PRO A 72 -3.94 24.43 -9.30
C PRO A 72 -4.81 24.20 -10.54
N LEU A 73 -5.94 23.51 -10.36
CA LEU A 73 -6.93 23.24 -11.42
C LEU A 73 -6.41 22.38 -12.58
N THR A 74 -5.35 21.59 -12.37
CA THR A 74 -4.86 20.63 -13.37
C THR A 74 -5.04 19.18 -12.92
N PRO A 75 -6.29 18.67 -12.83
CA PRO A 75 -6.60 17.34 -12.29
C PRO A 75 -5.93 16.21 -13.08
N TRP A 76 -5.63 16.41 -14.37
CA TRP A 76 -4.93 15.40 -15.19
C TRP A 76 -3.53 15.07 -14.67
N GLN A 77 -2.84 16.01 -14.01
CA GLN A 77 -1.52 15.78 -13.42
C GLN A 77 -1.59 14.82 -12.22
N GLY A 78 -2.75 14.71 -11.57
CA GLY A 78 -3.01 13.80 -10.45
C GLY A 78 -3.71 12.49 -10.82
N GLY A 79 -4.15 12.35 -12.07
CA GLY A 79 -5.04 11.27 -12.48
C GLY A 79 -4.50 9.85 -12.31
N VAL A 80 -3.18 9.67 -12.21
CA VAL A 80 -2.60 8.33 -11.93
C VAL A 80 -2.90 7.90 -10.50
N TYR A 81 -2.56 8.71 -9.48
CA TYR A 81 -2.80 8.34 -8.09
C TYR A 81 -4.31 8.38 -7.77
N GLU A 82 -5.09 9.27 -8.37
CA GLU A 82 -6.55 9.32 -8.17
C GLU A 82 -7.23 8.05 -8.68
N ARG A 83 -6.82 7.53 -9.85
CA ARG A 83 -7.33 6.25 -10.36
C ARG A 83 -6.96 5.09 -9.47
N VAL A 84 -5.71 5.01 -9.01
CA VAL A 84 -5.28 3.97 -8.06
C VAL A 84 -6.10 4.04 -6.76
N VAL A 85 -6.30 5.24 -6.21
CA VAL A 85 -7.14 5.45 -5.01
C VAL A 85 -8.60 5.04 -5.27
N GLY A 86 -9.18 5.44 -6.41
CA GLY A 86 -10.55 5.08 -6.79
C GLY A 86 -10.72 3.57 -6.95
N LEU A 87 -9.75 2.90 -7.55
CA LEU A 87 -9.74 1.46 -7.73
C LEU A 87 -9.64 0.72 -6.39
N VAL A 88 -8.72 1.13 -5.50
CA VAL A 88 -8.60 0.59 -4.12
C VAL A 88 -9.89 0.81 -3.33
N LYS A 89 -10.51 1.99 -3.43
CA LYS A 89 -11.81 2.26 -2.79
C LYS A 89 -12.90 1.33 -3.32
N ARG A 90 -13.02 1.17 -4.65
CA ARG A 90 -14.01 0.27 -5.27
C ARG A 90 -13.86 -1.16 -4.76
N LEU A 91 -12.64 -1.68 -4.71
CA LEU A 91 -12.37 -2.98 -4.11
C LEU A 91 -12.80 -3.02 -2.64
N LEU A 92 -12.39 -2.03 -1.84
CA LEU A 92 -12.71 -2.00 -0.42
C LEU A 92 -14.23 -2.00 -0.16
N TYR A 93 -15.00 -1.24 -0.92
CA TYR A 93 -16.46 -1.23 -0.84
C TYR A 93 -17.10 -2.52 -1.36
N SER A 94 -16.64 -3.07 -2.50
CA SER A 94 -17.14 -4.33 -3.04
C SER A 94 -16.93 -5.50 -2.08
N THR A 95 -15.74 -5.53 -1.47
CA THR A 95 -15.25 -6.64 -0.66
C THR A 95 -15.72 -6.55 0.80
N PHE A 96 -15.71 -5.35 1.40
CA PHE A 96 -15.97 -5.16 2.83
C PHE A 96 -17.13 -4.20 3.15
N GLY A 97 -17.80 -3.61 2.15
CA GLY A 97 -18.76 -2.51 2.36
C GLY A 97 -19.98 -2.85 3.23
N ASN A 98 -20.33 -4.13 3.33
CA ASN A 98 -21.45 -4.61 4.16
C ASN A 98 -21.00 -5.15 5.54
N LEU A 99 -19.69 -5.16 5.82
CA LEU A 99 -19.13 -5.69 7.06
C LEU A 99 -18.91 -4.56 8.08
N GLN A 100 -19.28 -4.80 9.33
CA GLN A 100 -18.86 -3.94 10.44
C GLN A 100 -17.52 -4.42 10.95
N LEU A 101 -16.47 -3.70 10.59
CA LEU A 101 -15.10 -3.96 11.01
C LEU A 101 -14.69 -2.97 12.10
N SER A 102 -14.01 -3.45 13.14
CA SER A 102 -13.28 -2.58 14.06
C SER A 102 -12.15 -1.83 13.34
N TYR A 103 -11.62 -0.78 13.95
CA TYR A 103 -10.51 -0.03 13.37
C TYR A 103 -9.31 -0.93 13.02
N ILE A 104 -8.94 -1.85 13.92
CA ILE A 104 -7.80 -2.75 13.72
C ILE A 104 -8.08 -3.78 12.62
N GLU A 105 -9.31 -4.30 12.54
CA GLU A 105 -9.69 -5.19 11.44
C GLU A 105 -9.63 -4.47 10.10
N LEU A 106 -10.19 -3.25 10.01
CA LEU A 106 -10.13 -2.45 8.80
C LEU A 106 -8.70 -2.09 8.40
N GLU A 107 -7.85 -1.71 9.36
CA GLU A 107 -6.44 -1.42 9.10
C GLU A 107 -5.70 -2.67 8.59
N THR A 108 -5.94 -3.82 9.19
CA THR A 108 -5.39 -5.11 8.74
C THR A 108 -5.83 -5.40 7.30
N LYS A 109 -7.11 -5.21 6.97
CA LYS A 109 -7.64 -5.43 5.63
C LYS A 109 -7.06 -4.50 4.57
N VAL A 110 -6.86 -3.23 4.92
CA VAL A 110 -6.19 -2.27 4.03
C VAL A 110 -4.75 -2.70 3.77
N ILE A 111 -4.03 -3.21 4.76
CA ILE A 111 -2.65 -3.69 4.61
C ILE A 111 -2.59 -4.96 3.74
N GLU A 112 -3.50 -5.91 3.93
CA GLU A 112 -3.60 -7.10 3.07
C GLU A 112 -3.90 -6.72 1.62
N MET A 113 -4.86 -5.80 1.41
CA MET A 113 -5.19 -5.27 0.08
C MET A 113 -3.99 -4.56 -0.56
N GLU A 114 -3.23 -3.77 0.20
CA GLU A 114 -1.96 -3.18 -0.27
C GLU A 114 -0.99 -4.29 -0.72
N GLY A 115 -0.92 -5.41 0.00
CA GLY A 115 -0.14 -6.58 -0.36
C GLY A 115 -0.55 -7.20 -1.70
N VAL A 116 -1.86 -7.39 -1.91
CA VAL A 116 -2.43 -7.93 -3.16
C VAL A 116 -2.14 -7.01 -4.33
N VAL A 117 -2.43 -5.72 -4.19
CA VAL A 117 -2.20 -4.71 -5.25
C VAL A 117 -0.72 -4.62 -5.62
N ASN A 118 0.19 -4.72 -4.65
CA ASN A 118 1.63 -4.64 -4.91
C ASN A 118 2.26 -5.97 -5.36
N SER A 119 1.56 -7.09 -5.18
CA SER A 119 1.99 -8.41 -5.69
C SER A 119 1.48 -8.70 -7.12
N ARG A 120 0.76 -7.76 -7.73
CA ARG A 120 0.21 -7.94 -9.08
C ARG A 120 1.32 -8.04 -10.14
N PRO A 121 1.22 -8.93 -11.12
CA PRO A 121 2.04 -8.92 -12.31
C PRO A 121 1.86 -7.62 -13.11
N ILE A 122 2.96 -7.00 -13.53
CA ILE A 122 3.00 -5.90 -14.50
C ILE A 122 3.24 -6.45 -15.92
N VAL A 123 3.91 -7.59 -15.99
CA VAL A 123 4.14 -8.37 -17.22
C VAL A 123 3.33 -9.66 -17.18
N THR A 124 3.20 -10.32 -18.32
CA THR A 124 2.53 -11.61 -18.43
C THR A 124 3.13 -12.61 -17.44
N ASN A 125 2.26 -13.40 -16.79
CA ASN A 125 2.71 -14.47 -15.92
C ASN A 125 3.51 -15.51 -16.70
N PRO A 126 4.56 -16.09 -16.09
CA PRO A 126 5.27 -17.19 -16.70
C PRO A 126 4.32 -18.36 -16.94
N THR A 127 4.30 -18.86 -18.16
CA THR A 127 3.54 -20.06 -18.56
C THR A 127 4.36 -21.34 -18.40
N ARG A 128 5.68 -21.21 -18.25
CA ARG A 128 6.64 -22.33 -18.09
C ARG A 128 7.51 -22.10 -16.85
N ALA A 129 7.94 -23.18 -16.21
CA ALA A 129 8.78 -23.12 -15.01
C ALA A 129 10.17 -22.48 -15.24
N GLU A 130 10.62 -22.41 -16.48
CA GLU A 130 11.89 -21.82 -16.92
C GLU A 130 11.78 -20.31 -17.19
N GLU A 131 10.56 -19.76 -17.26
CA GLU A 131 10.34 -18.34 -17.53
C GLU A 131 10.57 -17.50 -16.27
N ALA A 132 11.11 -16.29 -16.45
CA ALA A 132 11.31 -15.36 -15.36
C ALA A 132 9.98 -15.05 -14.66
N LEU A 133 10.02 -14.96 -13.32
CA LEU A 133 8.87 -14.55 -12.54
C LEU A 133 8.35 -13.22 -13.05
N ALA A 134 7.02 -13.08 -13.11
CA ALA A 134 6.42 -11.84 -13.55
C ALA A 134 6.84 -10.70 -12.62
N LEU A 135 7.32 -9.62 -13.20
CA LEU A 135 7.71 -8.42 -12.48
C LEU A 135 6.47 -7.79 -11.82
N ARG A 136 6.54 -7.56 -10.50
CA ARG A 136 5.47 -6.95 -9.70
C ARG A 136 5.89 -5.56 -9.22
N PRO A 137 4.96 -4.67 -8.86
CA PRO A 137 5.29 -3.35 -8.33
C PRO A 137 6.19 -3.42 -7.11
N ILE A 138 5.96 -4.39 -6.22
CA ILE A 138 6.80 -4.55 -5.04
C ILE A 138 8.24 -4.91 -5.40
N ASP A 139 8.49 -5.57 -6.52
CA ASP A 139 9.84 -6.01 -6.89
C ASP A 139 10.77 -4.82 -7.21
N PHE A 140 10.24 -3.64 -7.50
CA PHE A 140 11.03 -2.40 -7.61
C PHE A 140 11.52 -1.87 -6.25
N LEU A 141 10.88 -2.26 -5.15
CA LEU A 141 11.26 -1.88 -3.80
C LEU A 141 11.99 -3.01 -3.08
N LEU A 142 11.43 -4.22 -3.15
CA LEU A 142 11.88 -5.43 -2.47
C LEU A 142 11.71 -6.61 -3.44
N PRO A 143 12.76 -6.95 -4.22
CA PRO A 143 12.71 -8.05 -5.19
C PRO A 143 12.33 -9.38 -4.55
N ALA A 144 11.43 -10.12 -5.19
CA ALA A 144 11.01 -11.48 -4.78
C ALA A 144 10.39 -11.59 -3.37
N VAL A 145 9.95 -10.47 -2.78
CA VAL A 145 9.29 -10.50 -1.46
C VAL A 145 7.92 -11.16 -1.55
N MET A 146 7.54 -11.90 -0.50
CA MET A 146 6.20 -12.43 -0.30
C MET A 146 5.43 -11.49 0.62
N LEU A 147 4.39 -10.81 0.11
CA LEU A 147 3.55 -9.89 0.87
C LEU A 147 2.32 -10.55 1.51
N GLY A 148 2.23 -11.88 1.45
CA GLY A 148 1.14 -12.66 2.03
C GLY A 148 1.65 -14.01 2.49
N TYR A 149 0.95 -14.61 3.45
CA TYR A 149 1.18 -15.98 3.86
C TYR A 149 0.12 -16.87 3.23
N PRO A 150 0.47 -18.08 2.74
CA PRO A 150 -0.51 -19.03 2.23
C PRO A 150 -1.29 -19.58 3.43
N ALA A 151 -2.42 -18.93 3.73
CA ALA A 151 -3.31 -19.37 4.79
C ALA A 151 -3.93 -20.75 4.49
N ASP A 152 -3.98 -21.13 3.20
CA ASP A 152 -4.44 -22.43 2.70
C ASP A 152 -3.30 -23.38 2.29
N SER A 153 -2.17 -23.37 3.00
CA SER A 153 -1.29 -24.53 2.85
C SER A 153 -1.99 -25.76 3.45
N VAL A 154 -2.31 -26.68 2.54
CA VAL A 154 -2.83 -28.06 2.61
C VAL A 154 -2.25 -28.94 3.75
N SER A 155 -1.45 -28.41 4.68
CA SER A 155 -0.96 -29.14 5.86
C SER A 155 -2.03 -29.40 6.94
N SER A 156 -3.25 -28.86 6.81
CA SER A 156 -4.36 -29.15 7.73
C SER A 156 -4.90 -30.58 7.63
N PHE A 157 -4.59 -31.32 6.56
CA PHE A 157 -5.01 -32.72 6.42
C PHE A 157 -4.39 -33.66 7.48
N TYR A 158 -3.34 -33.23 8.20
CA TYR A 158 -2.63 -34.06 9.19
C TYR A 158 -2.55 -33.48 10.60
N ARG A 159 -3.17 -32.32 10.87
CA ARG A 159 -3.16 -31.71 12.21
C ARG A 159 -4.49 -31.96 12.92
N LYS A 160 -4.46 -32.69 14.02
CA LYS A 160 -5.56 -32.73 14.98
C LYS A 160 -5.83 -31.28 15.43
N ILE A 161 -7.04 -30.79 15.19
CA ILE A 161 -7.47 -29.47 15.64
C ILE A 161 -7.82 -29.64 17.12
N ASP A 162 -6.98 -29.13 18.01
CA ASP A 162 -6.99 -29.53 19.43
C ASP A 162 -7.88 -28.62 20.32
N SER A 163 -8.44 -27.52 19.80
CA SER A 163 -9.35 -26.66 20.59
C SER A 163 -10.47 -25.98 19.80
N ALA A 164 -11.61 -25.74 20.47
CA ALA A 164 -12.74 -24.99 19.93
C ALA A 164 -12.35 -23.54 19.53
N THR A 165 -11.42 -22.93 20.27
CA THR A 165 -10.87 -21.61 19.96
C THR A 165 -10.10 -21.60 18.64
N GLU A 166 -9.27 -22.61 18.40
CA GLU A 166 -8.55 -22.75 17.13
C GLU A 166 -9.52 -22.95 15.96
N GLN A 167 -10.56 -23.75 16.15
CA GLN A 167 -11.58 -23.98 15.11
C GLN A 167 -12.34 -22.69 14.77
N ALA A 168 -12.79 -21.93 15.76
CA ALA A 168 -13.47 -20.65 15.55
C ALA A 168 -12.55 -19.64 14.82
N MET A 169 -11.27 -19.56 15.22
CA MET A 169 -10.30 -18.69 14.56
C MET A 169 -10.04 -19.13 13.11
N ARG A 170 -9.91 -20.44 12.83
CA ARG A 170 -9.75 -20.96 11.46
C ARG A 170 -10.96 -20.67 10.59
N HIS A 171 -12.18 -20.79 11.11
CA HIS A 171 -13.39 -20.40 10.37
C HIS A 171 -13.40 -18.91 10.05
N TYR A 172 -13.03 -18.07 11.02
CA TYR A 172 -12.88 -16.63 10.80
C TYR A 172 -11.82 -16.34 9.73
N LEU A 173 -10.62 -16.91 9.84
CA LEU A 173 -9.54 -16.75 8.85
C LEU A 173 -9.94 -17.26 7.45
N ALA A 174 -10.65 -18.38 7.35
CA ALA A 174 -11.12 -18.90 6.05
C ALA A 174 -12.12 -17.94 5.39
N ALA A 175 -13.07 -17.38 6.15
CA ALA A 175 -13.97 -16.36 5.64
C ALA A 175 -13.20 -15.11 5.17
N LEU A 176 -12.13 -14.75 5.89
CA LEU A 176 -11.25 -13.66 5.51
C LEU A 176 -10.44 -13.93 4.24
N ASN A 177 -9.94 -15.14 4.03
CA ASN A 177 -9.17 -15.50 2.83
C ASN A 177 -10.03 -15.50 1.57
N ASN A 178 -11.23 -16.08 1.64
CA ASN A 178 -12.20 -16.05 0.54
C ASN A 178 -12.46 -14.62 0.03
N THR A 179 -12.42 -13.67 0.96
CA THR A 179 -12.62 -12.25 0.70
C THR A 179 -11.42 -11.64 -0.05
N LEU A 180 -10.19 -12.05 0.28
CA LEU A 180 -8.97 -11.66 -0.44
C LEU A 180 -8.84 -12.31 -1.81
N ASP A 181 -9.24 -13.57 -1.95
CA ASP A 181 -9.23 -14.27 -3.26
C ASP A 181 -10.24 -13.62 -4.21
N LYS A 182 -11.42 -13.28 -3.71
CA LYS A 182 -12.42 -12.52 -4.46
C LYS A 182 -11.87 -11.16 -4.89
N LEU A 183 -11.17 -10.48 -4.00
CA LEU A 183 -10.49 -9.21 -4.30
C LEU A 183 -9.44 -9.40 -5.40
N TRP A 184 -8.61 -10.44 -5.34
CA TRP A 184 -7.62 -10.75 -6.37
C TRP A 184 -8.28 -11.01 -7.73
N HIS A 185 -9.38 -11.77 -7.76
CA HIS A 185 -10.13 -12.04 -8.98
C HIS A 185 -10.75 -10.77 -9.58
N GLU A 186 -11.47 -9.97 -8.77
CA GLU A 186 -12.06 -8.70 -9.22
C GLU A 186 -10.98 -7.73 -9.71
N TRP A 187 -9.85 -7.66 -9.00
CA TRP A 187 -8.74 -6.79 -9.37
C TRP A 187 -8.03 -7.22 -10.66
N SER A 188 -7.67 -8.50 -10.79
CA SER A 188 -6.93 -9.01 -11.94
C SER A 188 -7.73 -8.88 -13.25
N ALA A 189 -9.06 -8.98 -13.18
CA ALA A 189 -9.94 -8.79 -14.33
C ALA A 189 -10.01 -7.32 -14.80
N VAL A 190 -9.97 -6.36 -13.88
CA VAL A 190 -10.18 -4.93 -14.20
C VAL A 190 -8.87 -4.21 -14.50
N TYR A 191 -7.77 -4.60 -13.86
CA TYR A 191 -6.54 -3.81 -13.85
C TYR A 191 -5.83 -3.71 -15.21
N LEU A 192 -5.78 -4.79 -15.99
CA LEU A 192 -5.17 -4.73 -17.33
C LEU A 192 -5.95 -3.80 -18.28
N LEU A 193 -7.27 -3.74 -18.13
CA LEU A 193 -8.13 -2.84 -18.90
C LEU A 193 -7.88 -1.37 -18.50
N GLU A 194 -7.81 -1.08 -17.21
CA GLU A 194 -7.50 0.27 -16.69
C GLU A 194 -6.07 0.74 -17.05
N LEU A 195 -5.12 -0.19 -17.24
CA LEU A 195 -3.79 0.11 -17.76
C LEU A 195 -3.78 0.36 -19.28
N MET A 196 -4.53 -0.42 -20.07
CA MET A 196 -4.55 -0.26 -21.53
C MET A 196 -5.12 1.10 -21.95
N ASP A 197 -6.08 1.64 -21.19
CA ASP A 197 -6.61 2.99 -21.40
C ASP A 197 -5.57 4.13 -21.18
N LEU A 198 -4.36 3.81 -20.71
CA LEU A 198 -3.23 4.76 -20.68
C LEU A 198 -2.54 4.93 -22.03
N CYS A 199 -2.65 3.97 -22.95
CA CYS A 199 -1.94 4.01 -24.23
C CYS A 199 -2.76 4.61 -25.38
N THR A 200 -4.05 4.86 -25.16
CA THR A 200 -5.00 5.33 -26.19
C THR A 200 -5.45 6.78 -26.03
N LYS A 201 -4.82 7.55 -25.12
CA LYS A 201 -5.07 8.99 -24.97
C LYS A 201 -3.78 9.80 -24.96
#